data_AF-A0A1M6I1V8-F1
#
_entry.id   AF-A0A1M6I1V8-F1
#
_cell.length_a   1.000
_cell.length_b   1.000
_cell.length_c   1.000
_cell.angle_alpha   90.00
_cell.angle_beta   90.00
_cell.angle_gamma   90.00
#
_symmetry.space_group_name_H-M   'P 1'
#
loop_
_entity.id
_entity.type
_entity.pdbx_description
1 polymer ?
#
loop_
_entity_poly.entity_id
_entity_poly.type
_entity_poly.pdbx_seq_one_letter_code
_entity_poly.pdbx_strand_id
1 'polypeptide(L)'
;MRNIKKSIVGLLIMSIVIAATSVYAYGTTYKYDDLDRLIEVCNDDGSRIIYTYDEAGNITSIESIPPQVELKEILFDKQIYNVDSGGEGSIIVTALYSDGSKKDVTNKAVYMSSNPEIAIVTNEGKIEKRRIGQTTVTASYFGVKSNCIINVLDGTTQISLN
;
A
#
# COMPACT_ATOMS: atom_id res chain seq x y z
N MET A 1 52.09 8.70 7.25
CA MET A 1 51.77 8.19 5.90
C MET A 1 51.10 6.83 6.03
N ARG A 2 50.02 6.63 5.24
CA ARG A 2 49.26 5.39 4.94
C ARG A 2 48.30 4.89 6.04
N ASN A 3 47.02 5.23 5.95
CA ASN A 3 45.93 4.64 5.14
C ASN A 3 45.40 3.32 5.71
N ILE A 4 44.36 3.41 6.55
CA ILE A 4 43.49 2.28 6.89
C ILE A 4 42.19 2.49 6.10
N LYS A 5 41.97 1.61 5.11
CA LYS A 5 40.71 1.47 4.39
C LYS A 5 39.63 1.00 5.36
N LYS A 6 38.50 1.73 5.46
CA LYS A 6 37.25 1.17 5.96
C LYS A 6 36.25 1.11 4.80
N SER A 7 35.95 -0.14 4.41
CA SER A 7 34.67 -0.69 3.92
C SER A 7 33.67 0.30 3.30
N ILE A 8 33.31 0.23 2.00
CA ILE A 8 32.34 -0.74 1.40
C ILE A 8 31.21 -1.01 2.41
N VAL A 9 30.06 -0.33 2.36
CA VAL A 9 29.04 -0.38 1.30
C VAL A 9 28.44 1.02 1.08
N GLY A 10 28.78 1.63 -0.06
CA GLY A 10 28.03 2.74 -0.64
C GLY A 10 27.41 2.24 -1.95
N LEU A 11 26.10 2.00 -1.96
CA LEU A 11 25.30 1.82 -3.16
C LEU A 11 23.99 2.60 -2.90
N LEU A 12 23.97 3.91 -3.16
CA LEU A 12 23.64 4.54 -4.44
C LEU A 12 22.20 4.26 -4.86
N ILE A 13 21.29 5.15 -4.47
CA ILE A 13 20.14 5.53 -5.30
C ILE A 13 20.06 7.07 -5.27
N MET A 14 20.79 7.65 -6.21
CA MET A 14 20.76 9.04 -6.61
C MET A 14 19.47 9.28 -7.43
N SER A 15 18.73 10.31 -7.05
CA SER A 15 17.88 11.16 -7.89
C SER A 15 17.36 10.60 -9.22
N ILE A 16 16.08 10.24 -9.27
CA ILE A 16 15.28 10.37 -10.49
C ILE A 16 14.18 11.39 -10.22
N VAL A 17 14.34 12.58 -10.79
CA VAL A 17 13.20 13.42 -11.17
C VAL A 17 12.90 13.05 -12.61
N ILE A 18 11.90 12.20 -12.82
CA ILE A 18 11.22 12.05 -14.11
C ILE A 18 9.86 12.73 -13.94
N ALA A 19 9.62 13.74 -14.77
CA ALA A 19 8.31 14.32 -14.95
C ALA A 19 7.37 13.31 -15.65
N ALA A 20 6.12 13.27 -15.18
CA ALA A 20 4.94 12.66 -15.81
C ALA A 20 4.91 11.12 -15.98
N THR A 21 4.00 10.52 -15.19
CA THR A 21 3.28 9.25 -15.37
C THR A 21 4.10 7.94 -15.38
N SER A 22 4.17 7.25 -14.23
CA SER A 22 4.03 5.78 -14.13
C SER A 22 4.10 5.25 -12.67
N VAL A 23 3.01 4.59 -12.24
CA VAL A 23 2.94 3.43 -11.31
C VAL A 23 3.27 3.62 -9.80
N TYR A 24 2.22 3.78 -8.98
CA TYR A 24 2.09 3.38 -7.56
C TYR A 24 3.29 3.57 -6.59
N ALA A 25 3.62 4.81 -6.20
CA ALA A 25 4.53 5.05 -5.07
C ALA A 25 3.75 5.47 -3.80
N TYR A 26 3.55 4.55 -2.87
CA TYR A 26 3.22 4.88 -1.48
C TYR A 26 4.51 5.36 -0.80
N GLY A 27 4.64 6.67 -0.67
CA GLY A 27 5.97 7.28 -0.58
C GLY A 27 6.49 7.45 0.84
N THR A 28 7.49 6.65 1.20
CA THR A 28 8.49 7.03 2.20
C THR A 28 9.20 8.31 1.73
N THR A 29 9.34 9.31 2.60
CA THR A 29 10.05 10.56 2.32
C THR A 29 11.39 10.60 3.06
N TYR A 30 12.36 11.28 2.47
CA TYR A 30 13.73 11.40 2.98
C TYR A 30 14.10 12.88 3.09
N LYS A 31 14.74 13.27 4.19
CA LYS A 31 15.34 14.60 4.35
C LYS A 31 16.84 14.48 4.56
N TYR A 32 17.55 15.46 4.04
CA TYR A 32 19.00 15.53 4.09
C TYR A 32 19.44 16.84 4.76
N ASP A 33 20.64 16.85 5.34
CA ASP A 33 21.30 18.08 5.78
C ASP A 33 22.05 18.78 4.64
N ASP A 34 22.70 19.91 4.93
CA ASP A 34 23.46 20.71 3.94
C ASP A 34 24.68 19.99 3.35
N LEU A 35 25.06 18.84 3.90
CA LEU A 35 26.14 17.97 3.43
C LEU A 35 25.61 16.73 2.68
N ASP A 36 24.34 16.76 2.26
CA ASP A 36 23.63 15.66 1.58
C ASP A 36 23.58 14.34 2.38
N ARG A 37 23.65 14.40 3.72
CA ARG A 37 23.55 13.22 4.59
C ARG A 37 22.09 13.02 5.02
N LEU A 38 21.62 11.77 5.01
CA LEU A 38 20.24 11.43 5.39
C LEU A 38 19.99 11.69 6.87
N ILE A 39 19.07 12.60 7.22
CA ILE A 39 18.75 12.97 8.61
C ILE A 39 17.35 12.52 9.06
N GLU A 40 16.43 12.25 8.13
CA GLU A 40 15.09 11.79 8.48
C GLU A 40 14.54 10.88 7.36
N VAL A 41 13.96 9.76 7.77
CA VAL A 41 13.09 8.91 6.95
C VAL A 41 11.70 9.00 7.56
N CYS A 42 10.69 9.31 6.77
CA CYS A 42 9.30 9.29 7.19
C CYS A 42 8.55 8.27 6.34
N ASN A 43 8.09 7.20 6.97
CA ASN A 43 7.36 6.11 6.32
C ASN A 43 5.90 6.50 6.06
N ASP A 44 5.25 5.73 5.20
CA ASP A 44 3.86 5.93 4.80
C ASP A 44 2.84 5.64 5.92
N ASP A 45 3.22 4.84 6.92
CA ASP A 45 2.48 4.66 8.18
C ASP A 45 2.61 5.85 9.15
N GLY A 46 3.44 6.85 8.80
CA GLY A 46 3.72 8.04 9.62
C GLY A 46 4.82 7.85 10.66
N SER A 47 5.43 6.66 10.76
CA SER A 47 6.61 6.45 11.59
C SER A 47 7.83 7.16 10.99
N ARG A 48 8.78 7.55 11.84
CA ARG A 48 10.00 8.24 11.43
C ARG A 48 11.24 7.60 12.00
N ILE A 49 12.34 7.69 11.25
CA ILE A 49 13.69 7.39 11.72
C ILE A 49 14.52 8.66 11.58
N ILE A 50 15.12 9.13 12.68
CA ILE A 50 15.97 10.33 12.71
C ILE A 50 17.42 9.90 12.90
N TYR A 51 18.30 10.49 12.09
CA TYR A 51 19.75 10.29 12.18
C TYR A 51 20.42 11.61 12.57
N THR A 52 21.38 11.53 13.49
CA THR A 52 22.29 12.65 13.77
C THR A 52 23.72 12.23 13.47
N TYR A 53 24.54 13.20 13.09
CA TYR A 53 25.94 12.98 12.75
C TYR A 53 26.85 13.93 13.52
N ASP A 54 28.08 13.52 13.75
CA ASP A 54 29.16 14.43 14.16
C ASP A 54 29.74 15.21 12.96
N GLU A 55 30.70 16.11 13.22
CA GLU A 55 31.41 16.88 12.19
C GLU A 55 32.24 15.99 11.24
N ALA A 56 32.66 14.81 11.69
CA ALA A 56 33.42 13.85 10.88
C ALA A 56 32.52 12.97 10.00
N GLY A 57 31.19 13.07 10.13
CA GLY A 57 30.23 12.29 9.37
C GLY A 57 29.86 10.94 9.97
N ASN A 58 30.25 10.65 11.21
CA ASN A 58 29.83 9.43 11.89
C ASN A 58 28.43 9.61 12.50
N ILE A 59 27.60 8.57 12.45
CA ILE A 59 26.29 8.55 13.08
C ILE A 59 26.47 8.61 14.62
N THR A 60 25.80 9.55 15.26
CA THR A 60 25.79 9.72 16.73
C THR A 60 24.49 9.27 17.37
N SER A 61 23.37 9.32 16.65
CA SER A 61 22.07 8.85 17.15
C SER A 61 21.23 8.28 16.01
N ILE A 62 20.44 7.27 16.37
CA ILE A 62 19.34 6.74 15.56
C ILE A 62 18.12 6.69 16.46
N GLU A 63 17.11 7.50 16.16
CA GLU A 63 15.87 7.56 16.92
C GLU A 63 14.70 7.08 16.05
N SER A 64 13.93 6.11 16.56
CA SER A 64 12.70 5.64 15.93
C SER A 64 11.50 6.27 16.61
N ILE A 65 10.71 7.04 15.86
CA ILE A 65 9.52 7.73 16.35
C ILE A 65 8.29 7.02 15.77
N PRO A 66 7.45 6.37 16.60
CA PRO A 66 6.25 5.70 16.12
C PRO A 66 5.20 6.70 15.61
N PRO A 67 4.22 6.25 14.81
CA PRO A 67 3.09 7.07 14.42
C PRO A 67 2.34 7.55 15.66
N GLN A 68 2.10 8.85 15.79
CA GLN A 68 1.24 9.40 16.87
C GLN A 68 -0.25 9.04 16.67
N VAL A 69 -0.60 8.57 15.47
CA VAL A 69 -1.93 8.11 15.08
C VAL A 69 -1.77 6.72 14.50
N GLU A 70 -2.34 5.72 15.17
CA GLU A 70 -2.17 4.32 14.82
C GLU A 70 -3.31 3.82 13.94
N LEU A 71 -3.02 2.93 12.99
CA LEU A 71 -4.05 2.22 12.21
C LEU A 71 -4.72 1.19 13.11
N LYS A 72 -6.04 1.29 13.29
CA LYS A 72 -6.82 0.33 14.09
C LYS A 72 -7.35 -0.83 13.25
N GLU A 73 -8.05 -0.50 12.18
CA GLU A 73 -8.69 -1.49 11.31
C GLU A 73 -8.82 -0.98 9.88
N ILE A 74 -9.05 -1.90 8.96
CA ILE A 74 -9.50 -1.58 7.60
C ILE A 74 -10.84 -2.24 7.33
N LEU A 75 -11.70 -1.53 6.62
CA LEU A 75 -13.06 -1.96 6.32
C LEU A 75 -13.30 -1.91 4.82
N PHE A 76 -13.91 -2.97 4.29
CA PHE A 76 -14.54 -2.92 2.97
C PHE A 76 -15.84 -2.11 3.06
N ASP A 77 -16.21 -1.40 1.99
CA ASP A 77 -17.51 -0.73 1.92
C ASP A 77 -18.69 -1.72 1.97
N LYS A 78 -18.46 -2.97 1.54
CA LYS A 78 -19.43 -4.07 1.62
C LYS A 78 -18.74 -5.35 2.07
N GLN A 79 -19.46 -6.19 2.80
CA GLN A 79 -18.98 -7.53 3.14
C GLN A 79 -19.20 -8.53 2.00
N ILE A 80 -20.17 -8.28 1.11
CA ILE A 80 -20.52 -9.15 -0.01
C ILE A 80 -20.67 -8.30 -1.28
N TYR A 81 -19.93 -8.67 -2.34
CA TYR A 81 -20.05 -8.11 -3.68
C TYR A 81 -20.65 -9.17 -4.60
N ASN A 82 -21.83 -8.90 -5.12
CA ASN A 82 -22.44 -9.71 -6.17
C ASN A 82 -22.12 -9.06 -7.51
N VAL A 83 -21.47 -9.81 -8.40
CA VAL A 83 -21.05 -9.34 -9.72
C VAL A 83 -21.54 -10.31 -10.79
N ASP A 84 -22.35 -9.82 -11.72
CA ASP A 84 -22.88 -10.60 -12.86
C ASP A 84 -22.12 -10.24 -14.16
N SER A 85 -22.61 -10.70 -15.32
CA SER A 85 -21.98 -10.39 -16.62
C SER A 85 -22.09 -8.91 -17.04
N GLY A 86 -23.03 -8.15 -16.47
CA GLY A 86 -23.35 -6.78 -16.89
C GLY A 86 -22.83 -5.68 -15.97
N GLY A 87 -22.54 -6.00 -14.70
CA GLY A 87 -22.02 -5.04 -13.71
C GLY A 87 -20.50 -5.05 -13.58
N GLU A 88 -19.90 -3.86 -13.56
CA GLU A 88 -18.53 -3.69 -13.04
C GLU A 88 -18.58 -3.66 -11.50
N GLY A 89 -17.79 -4.51 -10.85
CA GLY A 89 -17.63 -4.50 -9.41
C GLY A 89 -16.36 -3.75 -9.03
N SER A 90 -16.47 -2.80 -8.11
CA SER A 90 -15.33 -2.15 -7.48
C SER A 90 -15.46 -2.23 -5.97
N ILE A 91 -14.33 -2.28 -5.31
CA ILE A 91 -14.20 -2.31 -3.86
C ILE A 91 -13.64 -0.98 -3.39
N ILE A 92 -14.13 -0.48 -2.26
CA ILE A 92 -13.50 0.59 -1.50
C ILE A 92 -12.99 0.00 -0.18
N VAL A 93 -11.72 0.27 0.15
CA VAL A 93 -11.14 -0.08 1.46
C VAL A 93 -10.85 1.21 2.22
N THR A 94 -11.47 1.34 3.40
CA THR A 94 -11.28 2.48 4.30
C THR A 94 -10.45 2.08 5.51
N ALA A 95 -9.38 2.81 5.78
CA ALA A 95 -8.60 2.71 7.01
C ALA A 95 -9.23 3.57 8.11
N LEU A 96 -9.39 3.00 9.31
CA LEU A 96 -9.80 3.69 10.52
C LEU A 96 -8.61 3.82 11.47
N TYR A 97 -8.34 5.04 11.91
CA TYR A 97 -7.21 5.36 12.76
C TYR A 97 -7.61 5.60 14.23
N SER A 98 -6.62 5.63 15.12
CA SER A 98 -6.84 5.76 16.56
C SER A 98 -7.48 7.08 16.97
N ASP A 99 -7.25 8.13 16.21
CA ASP A 99 -7.85 9.47 16.33
C ASP A 99 -9.27 9.57 15.77
N GLY A 100 -9.82 8.47 15.23
CA GLY A 100 -11.14 8.42 14.61
C GLY A 100 -11.18 8.89 13.15
N SER A 101 -10.05 9.35 12.59
CA SER A 101 -9.98 9.72 11.18
C SER A 101 -10.15 8.49 10.28
N LYS A 102 -10.66 8.74 9.08
CA LYS A 102 -10.89 7.73 8.04
C LYS A 102 -10.14 8.11 6.78
N LYS A 103 -9.48 7.16 6.13
CA LYS A 103 -8.82 7.38 4.84
C LYS A 103 -9.20 6.29 3.85
N ASP A 104 -9.46 6.69 2.61
CA ASP A 104 -9.52 5.75 1.49
C ASP A 104 -8.10 5.21 1.24
N VAL A 105 -7.97 3.89 1.35
CA VAL A 105 -6.72 3.16 1.13
C VAL A 105 -6.89 2.10 0.04
N THR A 106 -7.94 2.18 -0.78
CA THR A 106 -8.26 1.21 -1.84
C THR A 106 -7.04 0.90 -2.69
N ASN A 107 -6.40 1.94 -3.23
CA ASN A 107 -5.26 1.72 -4.10
C ASN A 107 -4.01 1.26 -3.33
N LYS A 108 -3.95 1.54 -2.02
CA LYS A 108 -2.82 1.23 -1.14
C LYS A 108 -2.86 -0.16 -0.54
N ALA A 109 -4.02 -0.79 -0.54
CA ALA A 109 -4.20 -2.12 0.00
C ALA A 109 -3.64 -3.16 -0.98
N VAL A 110 -3.07 -4.22 -0.43
CA VAL A 110 -2.72 -5.43 -1.18
C VAL A 110 -3.89 -6.38 -1.09
N TYR A 111 -4.36 -6.88 -2.24
CA TYR A 111 -5.48 -7.81 -2.32
C TYR A 111 -5.01 -9.22 -2.62
N MET A 112 -5.62 -10.20 -1.95
CA MET A 112 -5.38 -11.62 -2.19
C MET A 112 -6.71 -12.36 -2.22
N SER A 113 -6.96 -13.07 -3.32
CA SER A 113 -8.13 -13.92 -3.50
C SER A 113 -7.84 -15.34 -3.03
N SER A 114 -8.77 -15.96 -2.28
CA SER A 114 -8.66 -17.36 -1.88
C SER A 114 -8.80 -18.32 -3.07
N ASN A 115 -9.43 -17.88 -4.16
CA ASN A 115 -9.52 -18.61 -5.42
C ASN A 115 -9.43 -17.64 -6.61
N PRO A 116 -8.22 -17.33 -7.08
CA PRO A 116 -7.99 -16.41 -8.20
C PRO A 116 -8.62 -16.84 -9.53
N GLU A 117 -9.04 -18.10 -9.67
CA GLU A 117 -9.75 -18.57 -10.86
C GLU A 117 -11.22 -18.11 -10.90
N ILE A 118 -11.77 -17.66 -9.76
CA ILE A 118 -13.13 -17.12 -9.66
C ILE A 118 -13.12 -15.61 -9.87
N ALA A 119 -12.34 -14.89 -9.06
CA ALA A 119 -12.14 -13.45 -9.20
C ALA A 119 -10.82 -13.00 -8.56
N ILE A 120 -10.27 -11.91 -9.08
CA ILE A 120 -9.20 -11.15 -8.42
C ILE A 120 -9.60 -9.68 -8.27
N VAL A 121 -8.85 -8.93 -7.46
CA VAL A 121 -9.03 -7.48 -7.30
C VAL A 121 -7.71 -6.81 -7.66
N THR A 122 -7.77 -5.86 -8.58
CA THR A 122 -6.61 -5.06 -9.00
C THR A 122 -6.19 -4.08 -7.89
N ASN A 123 -5.02 -3.49 -8.04
CA ASN A 123 -4.55 -2.40 -7.18
C ASN A 123 -5.31 -1.07 -7.39
N GLU A 124 -6.26 -0.98 -8.33
CA GLU A 124 -7.24 0.12 -8.41
C GLU A 124 -8.52 -0.19 -7.61
N GLY A 125 -8.64 -1.37 -7.00
CA GLY A 125 -9.87 -1.84 -6.36
C GLY A 125 -10.91 -2.39 -7.34
N LYS A 126 -10.59 -2.56 -8.64
CA LYS A 126 -11.48 -3.16 -9.63
C LYS A 126 -11.52 -4.69 -9.49
N ILE A 127 -12.71 -5.27 -9.47
CA ILE A 127 -12.92 -6.73 -9.46
C ILE A 127 -12.82 -7.26 -10.90
N GLU A 128 -11.86 -8.15 -11.15
CA GLU A 128 -11.78 -8.92 -12.40
C GLU A 128 -12.42 -10.30 -12.21
N LYS A 129 -13.57 -10.48 -12.86
CA LYS A 129 -14.34 -11.73 -12.90
C LYS A 129 -13.66 -12.73 -13.85
N ARG A 130 -13.56 -14.00 -13.44
CA ARG A 130 -12.94 -15.06 -14.25
C ARG A 130 -13.81 -16.31 -14.40
N ARG A 131 -14.45 -16.75 -13.31
CA ARG A 131 -15.36 -17.91 -13.31
C ARG A 131 -16.50 -17.69 -12.34
N ILE A 132 -17.69 -18.19 -12.71
CA ILE A 132 -18.85 -18.25 -11.80
C ILE A 132 -18.47 -19.02 -10.54
N GLY A 133 -18.91 -18.50 -9.39
CA GLY A 133 -18.63 -19.07 -8.08
C GLY A 133 -18.41 -18.01 -7.01
N GLN A 134 -17.94 -18.45 -5.86
CA GLN A 134 -17.66 -17.59 -4.71
C GLN A 134 -16.18 -17.64 -4.35
N THR A 135 -15.59 -16.49 -4.05
CA THR A 135 -14.26 -16.39 -3.44
C THR A 135 -14.22 -15.36 -2.32
N THR A 136 -13.30 -15.52 -1.39
CA THR A 136 -13.02 -14.54 -0.35
C THR A 136 -11.81 -13.73 -0.77
N VAL A 137 -11.91 -12.41 -0.68
CA VAL A 137 -10.77 -11.51 -0.90
C VAL A 137 -10.34 -10.92 0.43
N THR A 138 -9.06 -11.09 0.74
CA THR A 138 -8.39 -10.42 1.86
C THR A 138 -7.71 -9.16 1.35
N ALA A 139 -8.02 -8.01 1.94
CA ALA A 139 -7.22 -6.80 1.81
C ALA A 139 -6.22 -6.72 2.97
N SER A 140 -5.03 -6.19 2.70
CA SER A 140 -4.03 -5.88 3.73
C SER A 140 -3.43 -4.49 3.53
N TYR A 141 -3.31 -3.73 4.61
CA TYR A 141 -2.69 -2.41 4.65
C TYR A 141 -1.96 -2.24 5.98
N PHE A 142 -0.65 -1.94 5.94
CA PHE A 142 0.25 -1.95 7.11
C PHE A 142 0.11 -3.19 8.01
N GLY A 143 -0.03 -4.37 7.40
CA GLY A 143 -0.16 -5.65 8.11
C GLY A 143 -1.54 -5.90 8.73
N VAL A 144 -2.37 -4.88 8.86
CA VAL A 144 -3.79 -5.01 9.23
C VAL A 144 -4.54 -5.64 8.05
N LYS A 145 -5.48 -6.54 8.35
CA LYS A 145 -6.21 -7.33 7.34
C LYS A 145 -7.71 -7.26 7.56
N SER A 146 -8.47 -7.36 6.47
CA SER A 146 -9.92 -7.53 6.47
C SER A 146 -10.34 -8.38 5.29
N ASN A 147 -11.55 -8.92 5.31
CA ASN A 147 -12.05 -9.84 4.29
C ASN A 147 -13.41 -9.39 3.74
N CYS A 148 -13.65 -9.66 2.46
CA CYS A 148 -14.98 -9.63 1.85
C CYS A 148 -15.23 -10.90 1.02
N ILE A 149 -16.48 -11.12 0.65
CA ILE A 149 -16.91 -12.19 -0.25
C ILE A 149 -17.24 -11.59 -1.60
N ILE A 150 -16.76 -12.22 -2.67
CA ILE A 150 -17.14 -11.93 -4.06
C ILE A 150 -17.92 -13.13 -4.59
N ASN A 151 -19.16 -12.89 -5.01
CA ASN A 151 -20.00 -13.84 -5.72
C ASN A 151 -20.05 -13.45 -7.20
N VAL A 152 -19.44 -14.25 -8.06
CA VAL A 152 -19.56 -14.14 -9.51
C VAL A 152 -20.76 -14.98 -9.94
N LEU A 153 -21.81 -14.30 -10.41
CA LEU A 153 -23.10 -14.90 -10.77
C LEU A 153 -23.18 -15.16 -12.27
N ASP A 154 -24.07 -16.09 -12.67
CA ASP A 154 -24.38 -16.30 -14.08
C ASP A 154 -25.15 -15.10 -14.62
N GLY A 155 -24.70 -14.61 -15.77
CA GLY A 155 -25.24 -13.45 -16.42
C GLY A 155 -26.25 -13.82 -17.47
N THR A 156 -27.37 -14.44 -17.09
CA THR A 156 -28.37 -14.87 -18.06
C THR A 156 -28.99 -13.69 -18.80
N THR A 157 -28.78 -13.72 -20.12
CA THR A 157 -29.34 -12.98 -21.23
C THR A 157 -30.78 -12.51 -21.02
N GLN A 158 -31.04 -11.20 -21.15
CA GLN A 158 -32.37 -10.69 -21.48
C GLN A 158 -32.74 -11.21 -22.87
N ILE A 159 -33.48 -12.32 -22.96
CA ILE A 159 -34.14 -12.71 -24.20
C ILE A 159 -35.35 -11.78 -24.32
N SER A 160 -35.22 -10.70 -25.09
CA SER A 160 -36.38 -9.95 -25.57
C SER A 160 -37.24 -10.91 -26.41
N LEU A 161 -38.41 -11.29 -25.90
CA LEU A 161 -39.46 -11.89 -26.71
C LEU A 161 -40.15 -10.75 -27.47
N ASN A 162 -39.99 -10.76 -28.79
CA ASN A 162 -40.80 -9.96 -29.72
C ASN A 162 -42.19 -10.58 -29.87
#